data_AF-A0A1K1RJH8-F1
#
_entry.id   AF-A0A1K1RJH8-F1
#
_cell.length_a   1.000
_cell.length_b   1.000
_cell.length_c   1.000
_cell.angle_alpha   90.00
_cell.angle_beta   90.00
_cell.angle_gamma   90.00
#
_symmetry.space_group_name_H-M   'P 1'
#
loop_
_entity.id
_entity.type
_entity.pdbx_description
1 polymer ?
#
loop_
_entity_poly.entity_id
_entity_poly.type
_entity_poly.pdbx_seq_one_letter_code
_entity_poly.pdbx_strand_id
1 'polypeptide(L)'
;MKRVVVGLSGGVDSSVAAYLLKEQGYEVIGLFMKNWLDDSVTISRECEWVEDSNDAMMVAEKLGIPFQTVDLSAEYKARIVDYMFGEYERGRTPNPDVLCNREIKFDVFLKIALGLGADYVATGHYCRKDEITGENGETIYRLLAGKDENKDQSYFLCQLSQEQLSRTLFPIGELTKPEVRQIAAGEELVTAGKKDSQGLCFVGKVRLPEFLQQKLKPKEGVIIEVPASHADYAGEVPAFGNIEEELAYRSRKIQYTKTDGAVVGKHQGAHYFTKGQRKGLNVGGTEEPLFVIDTDVAENVIYTGQGKNHPGLFRKTLFVTDDELHWVREDLALPSDGVMKVEARIRYRQPLQQARLYKVEGGMYVDFAEAQSAITEGQFVAWYIKDELVGSGVIS
;
A
#
# COMPACT_ATOMS: atom_id res chain seq x y z
N MET A 1 -0.87 10.01 34.19
CA MET A 1 -0.37 10.44 32.88
C MET A 1 -0.53 9.24 31.96
N LYS A 2 -1.10 9.40 30.77
CA LYS A 2 -1.23 8.29 29.81
C LYS A 2 0.13 8.04 29.15
N ARG A 3 0.50 6.77 28.95
CA ARG A 3 1.77 6.37 28.35
C ARG A 3 1.61 6.07 26.86
N VAL A 4 2.52 6.59 26.05
CA VAL A 4 2.53 6.40 24.59
C VAL A 4 3.90 5.91 24.14
N VAL A 5 3.92 4.81 23.39
CA VAL A 5 5.14 4.37 22.70
C VAL A 5 5.10 4.86 21.26
N VAL A 6 6.10 5.64 20.87
CA VAL A 6 6.21 6.22 19.54
C VAL A 6 7.21 5.42 18.72
N GLY A 7 6.78 4.91 17.56
CA GLY A 7 7.67 4.29 16.59
C GLY A 7 8.58 5.34 15.97
N LEU A 8 9.83 5.42 16.43
CA LEU A 8 10.85 6.33 15.90
C LEU A 8 11.61 5.63 14.79
N SER A 9 11.47 6.09 13.55
CA SER A 9 12.11 5.47 12.38
C SER A 9 13.43 6.14 11.98
N GLY A 10 13.91 7.09 12.79
CA GLY A 10 15.01 7.99 12.39
C GLY A 10 14.60 9.05 11.37
N GLY A 11 13.30 9.18 11.07
CA GLY A 11 12.76 10.18 10.13
C GLY A 11 12.07 11.35 10.85
N VAL A 12 12.06 12.51 10.19
CA VAL A 12 11.52 13.79 10.73
C VAL A 12 10.08 13.68 11.22
N ASP A 13 9.24 12.89 10.54
CA ASP A 13 7.82 12.75 10.84
C ASP A 13 7.60 12.10 12.21
N SER A 14 8.33 11.01 12.48
CA SER A 14 8.28 10.32 13.78
C SER A 14 8.90 11.16 14.91
N SER A 15 9.92 11.97 14.61
CA SER A 15 10.56 12.86 15.58
C SER A 15 9.60 13.94 16.06
N VAL A 16 8.91 14.60 15.13
CA VAL A 16 7.91 15.62 15.45
C VAL A 16 6.68 15.01 16.13
N ALA A 17 6.26 13.80 15.73
CA ALA A 17 5.18 13.10 16.41
C ALA A 17 5.50 12.86 17.90
N ALA A 18 6.72 12.44 18.23
CA ALA A 18 7.15 12.26 19.62
C ALA A 18 7.21 13.57 20.39
N TYR A 19 7.76 14.63 19.78
CA TYR A 19 7.78 15.97 20.36
C TYR A 19 6.37 16.47 20.71
N LEU A 20 5.43 16.41 19.75
CA LEU A 20 4.06 16.90 19.95
C LEU A 20 3.34 16.16 21.08
N LEU A 21 3.52 14.84 21.19
CA LEU A 21 2.94 14.05 22.28
C LEU A 21 3.54 14.42 23.63
N LYS A 22 4.84 14.70 23.68
CA LYS A 22 5.49 15.17 24.91
C LYS A 22 4.91 16.52 25.34
N GLU A 23 4.76 17.46 24.40
CA GLU A 23 4.16 18.78 24.66
C GLU A 23 2.69 18.69 25.11
N GLN A 24 1.95 17.68 24.63
CA GLN A 24 0.59 17.38 25.06
C GLN A 24 0.52 16.73 26.46
N GLY A 25 1.65 16.46 27.12
CA GLY A 25 1.72 15.92 28.47
C GLY A 25 1.54 14.40 28.54
N TYR A 26 1.87 13.66 27.48
CA TYR A 26 1.97 12.20 27.54
C TYR A 26 3.32 11.74 28.08
N GLU A 27 3.33 10.58 28.76
CA GLU A 27 4.58 9.89 29.07
C GLU A 27 5.03 9.16 27.81
N VAL A 28 6.01 9.74 27.11
CA VAL A 28 6.47 9.26 25.80
C VAL A 28 7.68 8.33 25.93
N ILE A 29 7.63 7.19 25.26
CA ILE A 29 8.76 6.27 25.08
C ILE A 29 9.03 6.12 23.58
N GLY A 30 10.25 6.35 23.14
CA GLY A 30 10.69 6.09 21.78
C GLY A 30 11.06 4.63 21.57
N LEU A 31 10.61 4.03 20.47
CA LEU A 31 10.97 2.66 20.10
C LEU A 31 11.37 2.59 18.62
N PHE A 32 12.56 2.07 18.34
CA PHE A 32 13.06 1.81 17.00
C PHE A 32 12.89 0.33 16.63
N MET A 33 12.28 0.06 15.48
CA MET A 33 12.05 -1.30 14.99
C MET A 33 13.09 -1.66 13.94
N LYS A 34 13.90 -2.68 14.24
CA LYS A 34 14.85 -3.26 13.30
C LYS A 34 14.20 -4.44 12.58
N ASN A 35 13.71 -4.19 11.37
CA ASN A 35 12.89 -5.16 10.63
C ASN A 35 13.63 -5.88 9.50
N TRP A 36 14.84 -5.43 9.13
CA TRP A 36 15.62 -6.05 8.08
C TRP A 36 17.11 -6.02 8.42
N LEU A 37 17.80 -7.12 8.11
CA LEU A 37 19.19 -7.37 8.47
C LEU A 37 20.08 -7.66 7.27
N ASP A 38 19.50 -8.02 6.13
CA ASP A 38 20.23 -8.47 4.96
C ASP A 38 20.57 -7.28 4.04
N ASP A 39 21.83 -6.84 4.11
CA ASP A 39 22.36 -5.73 3.31
C ASP A 39 22.76 -6.14 1.89
N SER A 40 22.80 -7.43 1.57
CA SER A 40 23.28 -7.95 0.28
C SER A 40 22.43 -7.50 -0.92
N VAL A 41 21.20 -7.09 -0.66
CA VAL A 41 20.21 -6.67 -1.66
C VAL A 41 19.92 -5.17 -1.68
N THR A 42 20.60 -4.41 -0.81
CA THR A 42 20.48 -2.96 -0.73
C THR A 42 21.47 -2.28 -1.67
N ILE A 43 21.06 -1.16 -2.28
CA ILE A 43 21.91 -0.44 -3.26
C ILE A 43 23.17 0.14 -2.56
N SER A 44 23.06 0.51 -1.28
CA SER A 44 24.18 0.93 -0.44
C SER A 44 24.70 -0.24 0.38
N ARG A 45 26.01 -0.53 0.33
CA ARG A 45 26.67 -1.52 1.23
C ARG A 45 26.83 -1.02 2.67
N GLU A 46 26.09 0.00 3.05
CA GLU A 46 26.09 0.60 4.38
C GLU A 46 24.79 0.19 5.08
N CYS A 47 24.89 -0.18 6.35
CA CYS A 47 23.73 -0.56 7.15
C CYS A 47 22.83 0.66 7.41
N GLU A 48 21.91 0.99 6.48
CA GLU A 48 21.00 2.15 6.59
C GLU A 48 20.26 2.19 7.94
N TRP A 49 19.89 1.03 8.49
CA TRP A 49 19.19 0.95 9.78
C TRP A 49 20.02 1.44 10.98
N VAL A 50 21.36 1.39 10.90
CA VAL A 50 22.24 1.87 11.99
C VAL A 50 22.19 3.39 12.06
N GLU A 51 22.27 4.07 10.93
CA GLU A 51 22.15 5.52 10.86
C GLU A 51 20.75 5.98 11.32
N ASP A 52 19.70 5.32 10.83
CA ASP A 52 18.33 5.61 11.24
C ASP A 52 18.11 5.40 12.75
N SER A 53 18.69 4.34 13.32
CA SER A 53 18.63 4.06 14.76
C SER A 53 19.39 5.11 15.57
N ASN A 54 20.54 5.57 15.08
CA ASN A 54 21.32 6.63 15.74
C ASN A 54 20.57 7.96 15.74
N ASP A 55 19.96 8.33 14.61
CA ASP A 55 19.13 9.53 14.53
C ASP A 55 17.92 9.45 15.48
N ALA A 56 17.27 8.29 15.55
CA ALA A 56 16.17 8.06 16.48
C ALA A 56 16.61 8.21 17.95
N MET A 57 17.77 7.67 18.30
CA MET A 57 18.36 7.81 19.63
C MET A 57 18.69 9.26 19.97
N MET A 58 19.32 10.00 19.06
CA MET A 58 19.65 11.42 19.24
C MET A 58 18.39 12.28 19.42
N VAL A 59 17.31 11.98 18.68
CA VAL A 59 16.01 12.62 18.88
C VAL A 59 15.47 12.31 20.27
N ALA A 60 15.50 11.05 20.69
CA ALA A 60 15.00 10.66 22.01
C ALA A 60 15.79 11.34 23.14
N GLU A 61 17.12 11.45 23.02
CA GLU A 61 17.99 12.16 23.96
C GLU A 61 17.66 13.65 24.02
N LYS A 62 17.53 14.32 22.87
CA LYS A 62 17.12 15.73 22.77
C LYS A 62 15.76 15.98 23.42
N LEU A 63 14.82 15.05 23.23
CA LEU A 63 13.50 15.10 23.83
C LEU A 63 13.48 14.61 25.28
N GLY A 64 14.58 14.09 25.83
CA GLY A 64 14.62 13.54 27.18
C GLY A 64 13.61 12.42 27.43
N ILE A 65 13.36 11.57 26.43
CA ILE A 65 12.45 10.43 26.50
C ILE A 65 13.23 9.11 26.53
N PRO A 66 12.75 8.05 27.21
CA PRO A 66 13.35 6.72 27.13
C PRO A 66 13.35 6.21 25.69
N PHE A 67 14.40 5.49 25.31
CA PHE A 67 14.57 4.91 23.98
C PHE A 67 14.89 3.43 24.06
N GLN A 68 14.26 2.63 23.20
CA GLN A 68 14.55 1.21 23.06
C GLN A 68 14.61 0.80 21.59
N THR A 69 15.41 -0.24 21.31
CA THR A 69 15.46 -0.88 20.00
C THR A 69 14.96 -2.30 20.14
N VAL A 70 14.11 -2.73 19.20
CA VAL A 70 13.60 -4.10 19.10
C VAL A 70 13.93 -4.69 17.75
N ASP A 71 14.33 -5.96 17.75
CA ASP A 71 14.54 -6.73 16.51
C ASP A 71 13.25 -7.47 16.16
N LEU A 72 12.66 -7.11 15.02
CA LEU A 72 11.45 -7.74 14.46
C LEU A 72 11.75 -8.36 13.08
N SER A 73 13.03 -8.62 12.79
CA SER A 73 13.45 -9.13 11.47
C SER A 73 12.86 -10.51 11.16
N ALA A 74 12.68 -11.36 12.16
CA ALA A 74 12.06 -12.68 12.00
C ALA A 74 10.58 -12.56 11.62
N GLU A 75 9.83 -11.72 12.34
CA GLU A 75 8.42 -11.44 12.10
C GLU A 75 8.22 -10.75 10.75
N TYR A 76 9.04 -9.76 10.42
CA TYR A 76 8.99 -9.05 9.15
C TYR A 76 9.26 -10.00 7.98
N LYS A 77 10.28 -10.86 8.09
CA LYS A 77 10.58 -11.85 7.06
C LYS A 77 9.38 -12.79 6.86
N ALA A 78 8.86 -13.37 7.94
CA ALA A 78 7.80 -14.37 7.87
C ALA A 78 6.47 -13.78 7.33
N ARG A 79 6.10 -12.58 7.78
CA ARG A 79 4.78 -11.99 7.48
C ARG A 79 4.76 -11.13 6.23
N ILE A 80 5.88 -10.49 5.88
CA ILE A 80 5.94 -9.53 4.76
C ILE A 80 6.71 -10.13 3.60
N VAL A 81 7.95 -10.56 3.84
CA VAL A 81 8.83 -10.98 2.74
C VAL A 81 8.43 -12.31 2.15
N ASP A 82 8.17 -13.32 2.99
CA ASP A 82 7.75 -14.64 2.51
C ASP A 82 6.38 -14.57 1.79
N TYR A 83 5.45 -13.75 2.30
CA TYR A 83 4.20 -13.42 1.58
C TYR A 83 4.47 -12.79 0.23
N MET A 84 5.32 -11.75 0.19
CA MET A 84 5.63 -11.03 -1.05
C MET A 84 6.20 -11.97 -2.12
N PHE A 85 7.10 -12.88 -1.75
CA PHE A 85 7.63 -13.88 -2.68
C PHE A 85 6.53 -14.81 -3.22
N GLY A 86 5.63 -15.29 -2.37
CA GLY A 86 4.51 -16.14 -2.80
C GLY A 86 3.56 -15.44 -3.77
N GLU A 87 3.32 -14.14 -3.58
CA GLU A 87 2.49 -13.35 -4.48
C GLU A 87 3.11 -13.17 -5.85
N TYR A 88 4.39 -12.81 -5.91
CA TYR A 88 5.10 -12.69 -7.18
C TYR A 88 5.22 -14.03 -7.91
N GLU A 89 5.42 -15.14 -7.18
CA GLU A 89 5.43 -16.48 -7.76
C GLU A 89 4.09 -16.82 -8.45
N ARG A 90 2.98 -16.31 -7.91
CA ARG A 90 1.63 -16.44 -8.49
C ARG A 90 1.32 -15.39 -9.57
N GLY A 91 2.26 -14.51 -9.91
CA GLY A 91 2.05 -13.44 -10.88
C GLY A 91 1.24 -12.25 -10.37
N ARG A 92 1.03 -12.15 -9.05
CA ARG A 92 0.37 -11.01 -8.40
C ARG A 92 1.41 -9.99 -7.94
N THR A 93 1.03 -8.72 -7.87
CA THR A 93 1.91 -7.65 -7.37
C THR A 93 1.40 -7.16 -6.02
N PRO A 94 1.98 -7.63 -4.89
CA PRO A 94 1.54 -7.26 -3.55
C PRO A 94 1.88 -5.81 -3.19
N ASN A 95 1.20 -5.29 -2.16
CA ASN A 95 1.59 -4.05 -1.49
C ASN A 95 2.16 -4.32 -0.09
N PRO A 96 3.49 -4.50 0.04
CA PRO A 96 4.12 -4.86 1.31
C PRO A 96 4.04 -3.76 2.37
N ASP A 97 3.87 -2.49 1.99
CA ASP A 97 3.77 -1.38 2.96
C ASP A 97 2.44 -1.41 3.71
N VAL A 98 1.33 -1.75 3.02
CA VAL A 98 0.01 -1.97 3.65
C VAL A 98 0.10 -3.10 4.67
N LEU A 99 0.72 -4.22 4.27
CA LEU A 99 0.90 -5.38 5.14
C LEU A 99 1.83 -5.08 6.31
N CYS A 100 2.90 -4.33 6.09
CA CYS A 100 3.81 -3.94 7.16
C CYS A 100 3.09 -3.11 8.24
N ASN A 101 2.18 -2.22 7.84
CA ASN A 101 1.37 -1.50 8.81
C ASN A 101 0.45 -2.48 9.57
N ARG A 102 -0.33 -3.32 8.87
CA ARG A 102 -1.26 -4.27 9.50
C ARG A 102 -0.57 -5.24 10.45
N GLU A 103 0.52 -5.86 10.01
CA GLU A 103 1.15 -7.02 10.65
C GLU A 103 2.31 -6.65 11.59
N ILE A 104 3.00 -5.54 11.34
CA ILE A 104 4.21 -5.19 12.09
C ILE A 104 3.93 -3.95 12.94
N LYS A 105 3.60 -2.81 12.33
CA LYS A 105 3.46 -1.55 13.06
C LYS A 105 2.21 -1.50 13.94
N PHE A 106 1.11 -2.14 13.57
CA PHE A 106 -0.12 -2.07 14.35
C PHE A 106 -0.54 -3.41 14.95
N ASP A 107 0.27 -4.46 14.78
CA ASP A 107 0.12 -5.72 15.51
C ASP A 107 1.31 -5.98 16.44
N VAL A 108 2.48 -6.37 15.89
CA VAL A 108 3.65 -6.73 16.70
C VAL A 108 4.15 -5.57 17.56
N PHE A 109 4.32 -4.37 16.96
CA PHE A 109 4.73 -3.17 17.70
C PHE A 109 3.71 -2.77 18.77
N LEU A 110 2.42 -2.84 18.45
CA LEU A 110 1.35 -2.56 19.41
C LEU A 110 1.42 -3.53 20.61
N LYS A 111 1.57 -4.83 20.37
CA LYS A 111 1.72 -5.84 21.43
C LYS A 111 2.93 -5.58 22.32
N ILE A 112 4.07 -5.23 21.74
CA ILE A 112 5.29 -4.87 22.49
C ILE A 112 5.03 -3.62 23.35
N ALA A 113 4.43 -2.58 22.77
CA ALA A 113 4.12 -1.34 23.49
C ALA A 113 3.17 -1.59 24.68
N LEU A 114 2.11 -2.37 24.49
CA LEU A 114 1.20 -2.76 25.56
C LEU A 114 1.92 -3.56 26.66
N GLY A 115 2.85 -4.44 26.29
CA GLY A 115 3.72 -5.16 27.23
C GLY A 115 4.63 -4.26 28.07
N LEU A 116 4.99 -3.07 27.54
CA LEU A 116 5.72 -2.02 28.26
C LEU A 116 4.81 -1.12 29.11
N GLY A 117 3.51 -1.46 29.22
CA GLY A 117 2.51 -0.72 29.97
C GLY A 117 2.03 0.56 29.27
N ALA A 118 2.16 0.64 27.94
CA ALA A 118 1.61 1.76 27.18
C ALA A 118 0.09 1.72 27.10
N ASP A 119 -0.55 2.89 27.11
CA ASP A 119 -1.98 3.02 26.82
C ASP A 119 -2.25 3.10 25.31
N TYR A 120 -1.28 3.66 24.57
CA TYR A 120 -1.34 3.89 23.12
C TYR A 120 0.01 3.68 22.43
N VAL A 121 -0.05 3.47 21.12
CA VAL A 121 1.07 3.65 20.20
C VAL A 121 0.87 4.89 19.36
N ALA A 122 1.97 5.48 18.90
CA ALA A 122 1.91 6.55 17.91
C ALA A 122 2.94 6.35 16.80
N THR A 123 2.62 6.92 15.64
CA THR A 123 3.48 6.87 14.46
C THR A 123 3.47 8.22 13.76
N GLY A 124 4.51 8.49 12.97
CA GLY A 124 4.58 9.67 12.10
C GLY A 124 3.80 9.51 10.79
N HIS A 125 2.62 8.86 10.81
CA HIS A 125 1.78 8.78 9.62
C HIS A 125 0.93 10.05 9.45
N TYR A 126 0.83 10.53 8.20
CA TYR A 126 -0.07 11.63 7.81
C TYR A 126 -1.49 11.10 7.66
N CYS A 127 -2.12 10.79 8.78
CA CYS A 127 -3.50 10.32 8.90
C CYS A 127 -4.14 11.01 10.09
N ARG A 128 -5.46 11.16 10.08
CA ARG A 128 -6.21 11.69 11.21
C ARG A 128 -7.08 10.59 11.80
N LYS A 129 -7.41 10.72 13.08
CA LYS A 129 -8.33 9.81 13.78
C LYS A 129 -9.37 10.65 14.49
N ASP A 130 -10.62 10.22 14.42
CA ASP A 130 -11.73 10.80 15.19
C ASP A 130 -12.58 9.70 15.81
N GLU A 131 -13.41 10.06 16.78
CA GLU A 131 -14.29 9.15 17.52
C GLU A 131 -15.75 9.60 17.36
N ILE A 132 -16.63 8.67 17.03
CA ILE A 132 -18.08 8.90 17.00
C ILE A 132 -18.79 7.85 17.84
N THR A 133 -20.01 8.16 18.26
CA THR A 133 -20.89 7.20 18.93
C THR A 133 -21.71 6.45 17.88
N GLY A 134 -21.60 5.13 17.87
CA GLY A 134 -22.42 4.24 17.05
C GLY A 134 -23.87 4.18 17.50
N GLU A 135 -24.71 3.50 16.72
CA GLU A 135 -26.14 3.40 16.98
C GLU A 135 -26.46 2.69 18.32
N ASN A 136 -25.58 1.79 18.77
CA ASN A 136 -25.74 1.06 20.04
C ASN A 136 -25.00 1.72 21.21
N GLY A 137 -24.47 2.93 21.03
CA GLY A 137 -23.73 3.68 22.05
C GLY A 137 -22.24 3.31 22.19
N GLU A 138 -21.74 2.43 21.32
CA GLU A 138 -20.33 2.05 21.22
C GLU A 138 -19.48 3.18 20.62
N THR A 139 -18.21 3.25 21.00
CA THR A 139 -17.25 4.16 20.37
C THR A 139 -16.74 3.55 19.06
N ILE A 140 -16.88 4.29 17.97
CA ILE A 140 -16.34 3.94 16.66
C ILE A 140 -15.19 4.90 16.33
N TYR A 141 -14.04 4.33 15.99
CA TYR A 141 -12.83 5.06 15.61
C TYR A 141 -12.77 5.20 14.09
N ARG A 142 -12.77 6.44 13.61
CA ARG A 142 -12.71 6.77 12.19
C ARG A 142 -11.27 7.02 11.76
N LEU A 143 -10.86 6.42 10.65
CA LEU A 143 -9.59 6.72 10.00
C LEU A 143 -9.82 7.76 8.90
N LEU A 144 -9.25 8.95 9.07
CA LEU A 144 -9.43 10.05 8.15
C LEU A 144 -8.13 10.32 7.38
N ALA A 145 -8.26 10.80 6.14
CA ALA A 145 -7.14 11.25 5.32
C ALA A 145 -6.37 12.38 6.03
N GLY A 146 -5.05 12.42 5.86
CA GLY A 146 -4.23 13.51 6.38
C GLY A 146 -4.62 14.86 5.77
N LYS A 147 -4.44 15.96 6.53
CA LYS A 147 -4.74 17.32 6.06
C LYS A 147 -3.91 17.72 4.83
N ASP A 148 -2.68 17.20 4.73
CA ASP A 148 -1.83 17.35 3.56
C ASP A 148 -2.16 16.27 2.52
N GLU A 149 -2.97 16.62 1.53
CA GLU A 149 -3.41 15.70 0.47
C GLU A 149 -2.24 15.06 -0.31
N ASN A 150 -1.09 15.74 -0.40
CA ASN A 150 0.07 15.19 -1.11
C ASN A 150 0.83 14.14 -0.28
N LYS A 151 0.57 14.11 1.02
CA LYS A 151 1.23 13.25 2.00
C LYS A 151 0.30 12.29 2.71
N ASP A 152 -1.01 12.44 2.57
CA ASP A 152 -2.05 11.52 3.08
C ASP A 152 -1.60 10.06 2.98
N GLN A 153 -1.51 9.38 4.12
CA GLN A 153 -1.07 7.99 4.21
C GLN A 153 -2.20 7.02 4.57
N SER A 154 -3.46 7.48 4.58
CA SER A 154 -4.61 6.64 4.94
C SER A 154 -4.70 5.38 4.09
N TYR A 155 -4.35 5.46 2.80
CA TYR A 155 -4.24 4.31 1.90
C TYR A 155 -3.37 3.17 2.46
N PHE A 156 -2.25 3.48 3.11
CA PHE A 156 -1.36 2.46 3.68
C PHE A 156 -1.86 1.89 5.01
N LEU A 157 -2.84 2.55 5.63
CA LEU A 157 -3.48 2.14 6.87
C LEU A 157 -4.89 1.58 6.63
N CYS A 158 -5.24 1.29 5.37
CA CYS A 158 -6.59 0.88 4.98
C CYS A 158 -7.04 -0.49 5.53
N GLN A 159 -6.12 -1.22 6.14
CA GLN A 159 -6.31 -2.55 6.72
C GLN A 159 -6.24 -2.55 8.27
N LEU A 160 -6.35 -1.38 8.91
CA LEU A 160 -6.40 -1.30 10.37
C LEU A 160 -7.78 -1.68 10.91
N SER A 161 -7.83 -2.41 12.02
CA SER A 161 -9.08 -2.73 12.73
C SER A 161 -9.49 -1.62 13.71
N GLN A 162 -10.74 -1.68 14.18
CA GLN A 162 -11.23 -0.81 15.26
C GLN A 162 -10.39 -0.94 16.54
N GLU A 163 -9.99 -2.17 16.89
CA GLU A 163 -9.12 -2.43 18.05
C GLU A 163 -7.77 -1.72 17.90
N GLN A 164 -7.12 -1.85 16.73
CA GLN A 164 -5.84 -1.20 16.45
C GLN A 164 -5.96 0.34 16.48
N LEU A 165 -7.02 0.89 15.89
CA LEU A 165 -7.28 2.33 15.88
C LEU A 165 -7.57 2.88 17.29
N SER A 166 -8.25 2.11 18.14
CA SER A 166 -8.56 2.50 19.53
C SER A 166 -7.29 2.79 20.34
N ARG A 167 -6.19 2.11 20.01
CA ARG A 167 -4.88 2.22 20.67
C ARG A 167 -3.87 3.05 19.90
N THR A 168 -4.25 3.70 18.81
CA THR A 168 -3.32 4.43 17.93
C THR A 168 -3.53 5.94 17.97
N LEU A 169 -2.43 6.69 17.92
CA LEU A 169 -2.38 8.14 17.78
C LEU A 169 -1.60 8.53 16.50
N PHE A 170 -2.07 9.59 15.83
CA PHE A 170 -1.43 10.17 14.64
C PHE A 170 -1.17 11.68 14.86
N PRO A 171 -0.11 12.06 15.58
CA PRO A 171 0.06 13.43 16.08
C PRO A 171 0.26 14.47 14.99
N ILE A 172 0.70 14.05 13.79
CA ILE A 172 1.01 14.95 12.67
C ILE A 172 -0.07 14.99 11.58
N GLY A 173 -1.20 14.29 11.78
CA GLY A 173 -2.28 14.21 10.79
C GLY A 173 -2.88 15.55 10.38
N GLU A 174 -2.85 16.52 11.30
CA GLU A 174 -3.36 17.89 11.14
C GLU A 174 -2.32 18.86 10.58
N LEU A 175 -1.11 18.38 10.28
CA LEU A 175 0.01 19.19 9.82
C LEU A 175 0.35 18.88 8.37
N THR A 176 0.82 19.91 7.67
CA THR A 176 1.47 19.78 6.38
C THR A 176 2.94 19.41 6.55
N LYS A 177 3.52 18.77 5.53
CA LYS A 177 4.96 18.42 5.58
C LYS A 177 5.87 19.64 5.82
N PRO A 178 5.60 20.83 5.25
CA PRO A 178 6.36 22.03 5.59
C PRO A 178 6.25 22.43 7.07
N GLU A 179 5.06 22.37 7.67
CA GLU A 179 4.86 22.67 9.09
C GLU A 179 5.63 21.67 9.98
N VAL A 180 5.59 20.38 9.65
CA VAL A 180 6.38 19.34 10.34
C VAL A 180 7.88 19.67 10.27
N ARG A 181 8.40 20.05 9.09
CA ARG A 181 9.82 20.44 8.96
C ARG A 181 10.16 21.72 9.72
N GLN A 182 9.25 22.68 9.79
CA GLN A 182 9.43 23.91 10.56
C GLN A 182 9.52 23.62 12.06
N ILE A 183 8.63 22.76 12.59
CA ILE A 183 8.70 22.33 13.99
C ILE A 183 10.02 21.63 14.27
N ALA A 184 10.42 20.67 13.43
CA ALA A 184 11.68 19.96 13.61
C ALA A 184 12.90 20.90 13.59
N ALA A 185 12.90 21.91 12.73
CA ALA A 185 13.97 22.91 12.67
C ALA A 185 13.97 23.85 13.88
N GLY A 186 12.80 24.29 14.34
CA GLY A 186 12.66 25.15 15.52
C GLY A 186 13.12 24.47 16.81
N GLU A 187 12.90 23.16 16.92
CA GLU A 187 13.34 22.32 18.03
C GLU A 187 14.77 21.78 17.87
N GLU A 188 15.45 22.19 16.79
CA GLU A 188 16.82 21.76 16.45
C GLU A 188 16.98 20.22 16.46
N LEU A 189 15.98 19.50 15.95
CA LEU A 189 16.04 18.04 15.83
C LEU A 189 17.03 17.66 14.72
N VAL A 190 17.89 16.67 14.98
CA VAL A 190 18.88 16.16 14.00
C VAL A 190 18.23 15.73 12.67
N THR A 191 16.98 15.29 12.73
CA THR A 191 16.21 14.82 11.57
C THR A 191 15.59 15.94 10.72
N ALA A 192 15.68 17.22 11.12
CA ALA A 192 15.02 18.34 10.42
C ALA A 192 15.42 18.45 8.94
N GLY A 193 16.71 18.24 8.65
CA GLY A 193 17.27 18.26 7.29
C GLY A 193 17.14 16.94 6.53
N LYS A 194 16.67 15.86 7.17
CA LYS A 194 16.67 14.52 6.58
C LYS A 194 15.65 14.42 5.45
N LYS A 195 16.02 13.72 4.39
CA LYS A 195 15.12 13.42 3.25
C LYS A 195 14.13 12.33 3.66
N ASP A 196 12.95 12.36 3.04
CA ASP A 196 11.95 11.31 3.26
C ASP A 196 12.50 9.97 2.76
N SER A 197 12.28 8.90 3.53
CA SER A 197 12.64 7.55 3.12
C SER A 197 11.96 7.20 1.79
N GLN A 198 12.70 6.54 0.90
CA GLN A 198 12.23 6.07 -0.40
C GLN A 198 12.55 4.59 -0.51
N GLY A 199 11.66 3.80 -1.13
CA GLY A 199 11.86 2.37 -1.30
C GLY A 199 10.87 1.55 -0.48
N LEU A 200 11.13 0.25 -0.40
CA LEU A 200 10.31 -0.69 0.35
C LEU A 200 10.50 -0.45 1.84
N CYS A 201 9.41 -0.40 2.62
CA CYS A 201 9.50 -0.12 4.06
C CYS A 201 10.51 -1.04 4.74
N PHE A 202 11.43 -0.47 5.52
CA PHE A 202 12.49 -1.16 6.27
C PHE A 202 13.55 -1.96 5.50
N VAL A 203 13.33 -2.30 4.23
CA VAL A 203 14.35 -2.93 3.37
C VAL A 203 15.23 -1.88 2.70
N GLY A 204 14.74 -0.64 2.58
CA GLY A 204 15.48 0.49 2.02
C GLY A 204 15.36 0.58 0.50
N LYS A 205 16.36 1.20 -0.12
CA LYS A 205 16.41 1.34 -1.59
C LYS A 205 16.93 0.05 -2.21
N VAL A 206 16.00 -0.82 -2.59
CA VAL A 206 16.27 -2.05 -3.34
C VAL A 206 15.75 -1.96 -4.76
N ARG A 207 16.45 -2.62 -5.69
CA ARG A 207 15.89 -2.92 -7.01
C ARG A 207 15.06 -4.17 -6.88
N LEU A 208 13.73 -4.03 -7.01
CA LEU A 208 12.80 -5.14 -6.83
C LEU A 208 13.17 -6.42 -7.62
N PRO A 209 13.59 -6.36 -8.90
CA PRO A 209 14.03 -7.57 -9.60
C PRO A 209 15.23 -8.26 -8.93
N GLU A 210 16.22 -7.51 -8.44
CA GLU A 210 17.39 -8.05 -7.75
C GLU A 210 16.97 -8.66 -6.40
N PHE A 211 16.07 -7.99 -5.67
CA PHE A 211 15.50 -8.53 -4.43
C PHE A 211 14.77 -9.85 -4.67
N LEU A 212 13.93 -9.94 -5.71
CA LEU A 212 13.14 -11.14 -6.01
C LEU A 212 14.02 -12.31 -6.50
N GLN A 213 15.18 -12.04 -7.10
CA GLN A 213 16.12 -13.06 -7.58
C GLN A 213 16.75 -13.91 -6.47
N GLN A 214 16.66 -13.48 -5.20
CA GLN A 214 17.11 -14.28 -4.06
C GLN A 214 16.37 -15.63 -3.93
N LYS A 215 15.11 -15.69 -4.37
CA LYS A 215 14.29 -16.92 -4.33
C LYS A 215 13.69 -17.30 -5.68
N LEU A 216 13.27 -16.33 -6.47
CA LEU A 216 12.65 -16.57 -7.77
C LEU A 216 13.75 -16.59 -8.84
N LYS A 217 14.06 -17.76 -9.38
CA LYS A 217 15.11 -17.92 -10.39
C LYS A 217 14.70 -17.22 -11.70
N PRO A 218 15.62 -16.48 -12.35
CA PRO A 218 15.38 -15.96 -13.69
C PRO A 218 15.06 -17.09 -14.68
N LYS A 219 14.06 -16.87 -15.52
CA LYS A 219 13.69 -17.76 -16.64
C LYS A 219 13.41 -16.90 -17.86
N GLU A 220 14.12 -17.16 -18.94
CA GLU A 220 13.91 -16.42 -20.19
C GLU A 220 12.49 -16.68 -20.74
N GLY A 221 11.81 -15.60 -21.10
CA GLY A 221 10.47 -15.61 -21.71
C GLY A 221 10.38 -14.59 -22.85
N VAL A 222 9.22 -14.53 -23.49
CA VAL A 222 8.98 -13.65 -24.66
C VAL A 222 8.09 -12.46 -24.31
N ILE A 223 8.35 -11.33 -24.97
CA ILE A 223 7.52 -10.12 -24.90
C ILE A 223 6.70 -10.05 -26.18
N ILE A 224 5.38 -9.94 -26.04
CA ILE A 224 4.43 -9.94 -27.15
C ILE A 224 3.71 -8.60 -27.18
N GLU A 225 3.84 -7.88 -28.29
CA GLU A 225 3.11 -6.64 -28.54
C GLU A 225 1.74 -6.95 -29.14
N VAL A 226 0.69 -6.64 -28.38
CA VAL A 226 -0.71 -6.77 -28.77
C VAL A 226 -1.18 -5.43 -29.36
N PRO A 227 -1.81 -5.42 -30.54
CA PRO A 227 -2.27 -4.18 -31.17
C PRO A 227 -3.53 -3.63 -30.49
N ALA A 228 -3.70 -2.30 -30.51
CA ALA A 228 -4.89 -1.63 -29.98
C ALA A 228 -6.19 -1.99 -30.74
N SER A 229 -6.08 -2.65 -31.90
CA SER A 229 -7.20 -3.18 -32.68
C SER A 229 -7.61 -4.60 -32.31
N HIS A 230 -7.09 -5.17 -31.21
CA HIS A 230 -7.46 -6.50 -30.74
C HIS A 230 -8.98 -6.61 -30.55
N ALA A 231 -9.57 -7.74 -30.96
CA ALA A 231 -11.03 -7.92 -31.02
C ALA A 231 -11.71 -7.70 -29.66
N ASP A 232 -11.07 -8.14 -28.57
CA ASP A 232 -11.59 -7.97 -27.20
C ASP A 232 -11.71 -6.51 -26.73
N TYR A 233 -11.04 -5.56 -27.40
CA TYR A 233 -11.16 -4.13 -27.07
C TYR A 233 -12.33 -3.46 -27.80
N ALA A 234 -12.73 -4.00 -28.96
CA ALA A 234 -13.70 -3.41 -29.86
C ALA A 234 -15.10 -4.06 -29.77
N GLY A 235 -15.27 -5.06 -28.89
CA GLY A 235 -16.52 -5.79 -28.75
C GLY A 235 -17.67 -4.93 -28.23
N GLU A 236 -18.84 -5.07 -28.84
CA GLU A 236 -20.09 -4.56 -28.25
C GLU A 236 -20.29 -5.21 -26.88
N VAL A 237 -20.59 -4.39 -25.88
CA VAL A 237 -20.95 -4.88 -24.55
C VAL A 237 -22.28 -5.62 -24.69
N PRO A 238 -22.35 -6.93 -24.35
CA PRO A 238 -23.60 -7.68 -24.48
C PRO A 238 -24.68 -7.11 -23.56
N ALA A 239 -25.94 -7.40 -23.89
CA ALA A 239 -27.03 -7.16 -22.95
C ALA A 239 -26.97 -8.23 -21.84
N PHE A 240 -27.09 -7.81 -20.59
CA PHE A 240 -27.08 -8.69 -19.41
C PHE A 240 -28.47 -8.79 -18.80
N GLY A 241 -28.79 -9.93 -18.20
CA GLY A 241 -30.07 -10.16 -17.53
C GLY A 241 -30.17 -9.44 -16.18
N ASN A 242 -29.04 -9.15 -15.56
CA ASN A 242 -28.93 -8.45 -14.29
C ASN A 242 -27.58 -7.71 -14.16
N ILE A 243 -27.44 -6.90 -13.11
CA ILE A 243 -26.24 -6.10 -12.87
C ILE A 243 -25.02 -6.95 -12.49
N GLU A 244 -25.21 -8.10 -11.83
CA GLU A 244 -24.11 -8.97 -11.43
C GLU A 244 -23.42 -9.60 -12.64
N GLU A 245 -24.18 -10.08 -13.62
CA GLU A 245 -23.65 -10.56 -14.91
C GLU A 245 -22.87 -9.46 -15.65
N GLU A 246 -23.36 -8.23 -15.63
CA GLU A 246 -22.68 -7.07 -16.23
C GLU A 246 -21.35 -6.77 -15.52
N LEU A 247 -21.35 -6.79 -14.18
CA LEU A 247 -20.16 -6.54 -13.37
C LEU A 247 -19.12 -7.66 -13.53
N ALA A 248 -19.56 -8.92 -13.54
CA ALA A 248 -18.70 -10.08 -13.79
C ALA A 248 -18.04 -10.01 -15.17
N TYR A 249 -18.78 -9.60 -16.20
CA TYR A 249 -18.21 -9.37 -17.53
C TYR A 249 -17.19 -8.23 -17.51
N ARG A 250 -17.48 -7.11 -16.86
CA ARG A 250 -16.57 -5.94 -16.82
C ARG A 250 -15.33 -6.15 -15.94
N SER A 251 -15.41 -7.04 -14.96
CA SER A 251 -14.29 -7.41 -14.10
C SER A 251 -13.42 -8.52 -14.69
N ARG A 252 -13.81 -9.14 -15.81
CA ARG A 252 -13.04 -10.22 -16.40
C ARG A 252 -11.67 -9.71 -16.88
N LYS A 253 -10.68 -10.59 -16.84
CA LYS A 253 -9.43 -10.38 -17.56
C LYS A 253 -9.59 -10.76 -19.02
N ILE A 254 -8.91 -10.04 -19.88
CA ILE A 254 -8.67 -10.47 -21.25
C ILE A 254 -7.61 -11.55 -21.18
N GLN A 255 -7.89 -12.73 -21.73
CA GLN A 255 -6.93 -13.82 -21.79
C GLN A 255 -6.16 -13.72 -23.10
N TYR A 256 -4.91 -13.26 -23.02
CA TYR A 256 -4.05 -13.19 -24.18
C TYR A 256 -3.33 -14.52 -24.44
N THR A 257 -3.04 -14.75 -25.71
CA THR A 257 -2.28 -15.86 -26.24
C THR A 257 -1.12 -15.36 -27.07
N LYS A 258 -0.14 -16.24 -27.34
CA LYS A 258 1.05 -15.88 -28.11
C LYS A 258 0.75 -15.45 -29.56
N THR A 259 -0.45 -15.74 -30.06
CA THR A 259 -0.91 -15.41 -31.41
C THR A 259 -1.61 -14.07 -31.52
N ASP A 260 -1.91 -13.41 -30.40
CA ASP A 260 -2.64 -12.13 -30.38
C ASP A 260 -1.77 -10.92 -30.72
N GLY A 261 -0.47 -11.14 -30.93
CA GLY A 261 0.50 -10.07 -31.15
C GLY A 261 1.81 -10.56 -31.77
N ALA A 262 2.74 -9.63 -31.93
CA ALA A 262 4.07 -9.90 -32.48
C ALA A 262 5.10 -10.06 -31.36
N VAL A 263 6.04 -11.00 -31.51
CA VAL A 263 7.17 -11.11 -30.59
C VAL A 263 8.13 -9.95 -30.83
N VAL A 264 8.34 -9.11 -29.82
CA VAL A 264 9.16 -7.87 -29.92
C VAL A 264 10.40 -7.90 -29.04
N GLY A 265 10.52 -8.89 -28.15
CA GLY A 265 11.66 -8.99 -27.27
C GLY A 265 11.63 -10.21 -26.35
N LYS A 266 12.55 -10.20 -25.40
CA LYS A 266 12.72 -11.23 -24.38
C LYS A 266 12.84 -10.59 -23.01
N HIS A 267 12.49 -11.34 -21.97
CA HIS A 267 12.62 -10.92 -20.57
C HIS A 267 13.19 -12.06 -19.71
N GLN A 268 13.54 -11.77 -18.47
CA GLN A 268 14.19 -12.71 -17.55
C GLN A 268 13.23 -13.38 -16.54
N GLY A 269 11.92 -13.27 -16.77
CA GLY A 269 10.87 -13.79 -15.88
C GLY A 269 9.67 -12.87 -15.86
N ALA A 270 8.46 -13.41 -16.03
CA ALA A 270 7.23 -12.60 -16.11
C ALA A 270 6.87 -12.00 -14.73
N HIS A 271 7.21 -12.72 -13.65
CA HIS A 271 7.00 -12.31 -12.25
C HIS A 271 7.78 -11.05 -11.82
N TYR A 272 8.71 -10.54 -12.63
CA TYR A 272 9.41 -9.27 -12.34
C TYR A 272 8.72 -8.04 -12.92
N PHE A 273 7.57 -8.21 -13.58
CA PHE A 273 6.86 -7.15 -14.27
C PHE A 273 5.45 -7.00 -13.70
N THR A 274 4.99 -5.75 -13.66
CA THR A 274 3.66 -5.41 -13.19
C THR A 274 2.87 -4.72 -14.30
N LYS A 275 1.56 -4.96 -14.36
CA LYS A 275 0.67 -4.25 -15.29
C LYS A 275 0.80 -2.72 -15.16
N GLY A 276 0.90 -2.05 -16.31
CA GLY A 276 1.16 -0.62 -16.44
C GLY A 276 2.65 -0.23 -16.38
N GLN A 277 3.56 -1.18 -16.19
CA GLN A 277 5.00 -0.91 -16.20
C GLN A 277 5.50 -0.57 -17.61
N ARG A 278 6.27 0.52 -17.71
CA ARG A 278 6.96 0.94 -18.96
C ARG A 278 8.45 0.60 -18.95
N LYS A 279 9.12 0.79 -17.81
CA LYS A 279 10.58 0.67 -17.69
C LYS A 279 11.00 -0.79 -17.54
N GLY A 280 12.22 -1.13 -17.95
CA GLY A 280 12.81 -2.46 -17.77
C GLY A 280 12.45 -3.50 -18.84
N LEU A 281 11.61 -3.15 -19.82
CA LEU A 281 11.30 -4.01 -20.96
C LEU A 281 12.49 -4.18 -21.92
N ASN A 282 13.36 -3.17 -22.01
CA ASN A 282 14.52 -3.14 -22.92
C ASN A 282 14.17 -3.43 -24.41
N VAL A 283 12.96 -3.07 -24.81
CA VAL A 283 12.48 -3.13 -26.20
C VAL A 283 12.45 -1.71 -26.77
N GLY A 284 12.95 -1.53 -27.99
CA GLY A 284 12.96 -0.26 -28.71
C GLY A 284 12.51 -0.43 -30.17
N GLY A 285 12.34 0.68 -30.88
CA GLY A 285 11.93 0.68 -32.29
C GLY A 285 10.41 0.77 -32.52
N THR A 286 9.61 0.95 -31.47
CA THR A 286 8.17 1.22 -31.54
C THR A 286 7.89 2.73 -31.67
N GLU A 287 6.74 3.11 -32.24
CA GLU A 287 6.35 4.52 -32.40
C GLU A 287 6.07 5.17 -31.04
N GLU A 288 5.31 4.49 -30.19
CA GLU A 288 5.08 4.87 -28.81
C GLU A 288 5.76 3.89 -27.84
N PRO A 289 6.06 4.32 -26.59
CA PRO A 289 6.59 3.42 -25.58
C PRO A 289 5.65 2.26 -25.28
N LEU A 290 6.23 1.06 -25.09
CA LEU A 290 5.49 -0.11 -24.64
C LEU A 290 5.16 -0.05 -23.14
N PHE A 291 3.94 -0.49 -22.81
CA PHE A 291 3.47 -0.71 -21.45
C PHE A 291 3.03 -2.16 -21.28
N VAL A 292 3.33 -2.77 -20.14
CA VAL A 292 2.82 -4.11 -19.80
C VAL A 292 1.31 -4.03 -19.63
N ILE A 293 0.56 -4.78 -20.44
CA ILE A 293 -0.90 -4.86 -20.36
C ILE A 293 -1.36 -6.10 -19.59
N ASP A 294 -0.54 -7.16 -19.61
CA ASP A 294 -0.75 -8.36 -18.80
C ASP A 294 0.52 -9.21 -18.69
N THR A 295 0.53 -10.15 -17.75
CA THR A 295 1.61 -11.13 -17.55
C THR A 295 1.05 -12.52 -17.37
N ASP A 296 1.64 -13.50 -18.03
CA ASP A 296 1.37 -14.92 -17.82
C ASP A 296 2.63 -15.58 -17.24
N VAL A 297 2.59 -15.88 -15.94
CA VAL A 297 3.72 -16.52 -15.23
C VAL A 297 3.85 -18.01 -15.54
N ALA A 298 2.75 -18.68 -15.94
CA ALA A 298 2.77 -20.10 -16.26
C ALA A 298 3.48 -20.34 -17.62
N GLU A 299 3.07 -19.58 -18.63
CA GLU A 299 3.69 -19.60 -19.96
C GLU A 299 4.97 -18.75 -20.05
N ASN A 300 5.27 -17.97 -19.00
CA ASN A 300 6.37 -17.02 -18.91
C ASN A 300 6.37 -16.03 -20.09
N VAL A 301 5.26 -15.31 -20.24
CA VAL A 301 5.02 -14.33 -21.30
C VAL A 301 4.66 -12.97 -20.69
N ILE A 302 5.14 -11.90 -21.31
CA ILE A 302 4.70 -10.54 -21.04
C ILE A 302 3.94 -10.03 -22.25
N TYR A 303 2.72 -9.56 -22.04
CA TYR A 303 1.95 -8.88 -23.07
C TYR A 303 2.12 -7.37 -22.90
N THR A 304 2.45 -6.68 -24.00
CA THR A 304 2.64 -5.23 -24.05
C THR A 304 1.73 -4.58 -25.07
N GLY A 305 1.44 -3.30 -24.88
CA GLY A 305 0.74 -2.46 -25.84
C GLY A 305 1.44 -1.11 -25.97
N GLN A 306 1.35 -0.50 -27.15
CA GLN A 306 1.93 0.82 -27.41
C GLN A 306 1.07 1.93 -26.80
N GLY A 307 1.72 2.86 -26.10
CA GLY A 307 1.08 4.06 -25.57
C GLY A 307 0.42 3.86 -24.20
N LYS A 308 0.38 4.93 -23.40
CA LYS A 308 -0.23 4.92 -22.05
C LYS A 308 -1.76 4.80 -22.07
N ASN A 309 -2.35 4.99 -23.25
CA ASN A 309 -3.80 4.94 -23.48
C ASN A 309 -4.22 3.62 -24.17
N HIS A 310 -3.33 2.63 -24.23
CA HIS A 310 -3.64 1.34 -24.85
C HIS A 310 -4.88 0.70 -24.20
N PRO A 311 -5.91 0.29 -24.97
CA PRO A 311 -7.17 -0.21 -24.40
C PRO A 311 -6.99 -1.38 -23.41
N GLY A 312 -6.02 -2.27 -23.66
CA GLY A 312 -5.71 -3.39 -22.75
C GLY A 312 -5.23 -2.99 -21.34
N LEU A 313 -4.89 -1.73 -21.11
CA LEU A 313 -4.59 -1.20 -19.78
C LEU A 313 -5.86 -0.93 -18.97
N PHE A 314 -6.98 -0.62 -19.60
CA PHE A 314 -8.14 -0.04 -18.92
C PHE A 314 -9.18 -1.09 -18.58
N ARG A 315 -9.69 -1.01 -17.34
CA ARG A 315 -10.85 -1.77 -16.88
C ARG A 315 -11.71 -0.90 -15.98
N LYS A 316 -13.03 -1.07 -16.07
CA LYS A 316 -13.98 -0.28 -15.29
C LYS A 316 -14.29 -0.89 -13.93
N THR A 317 -14.27 -2.22 -13.84
CA THR A 317 -14.71 -2.96 -12.65
C THR A 317 -13.60 -3.87 -12.16
N LEU A 318 -13.43 -3.97 -10.84
CA LEU A 318 -12.59 -4.96 -10.17
C LEU A 318 -13.41 -5.75 -9.16
N PHE A 319 -12.83 -6.85 -8.68
CA PHE A 319 -13.44 -7.72 -7.69
C PHE A 319 -12.50 -7.91 -6.49
N VAL A 320 -13.09 -8.09 -5.32
CA VAL A 320 -12.42 -8.45 -4.07
C VAL A 320 -13.21 -9.60 -3.46
N THR A 321 -12.54 -10.69 -3.13
CA THR A 321 -13.15 -11.86 -2.48
C THR A 321 -13.48 -11.58 -1.00
N ASP A 322 -14.44 -12.30 -0.44
CA ASP A 322 -14.87 -12.09 0.96
C ASP A 322 -13.74 -12.24 1.99
N ASP A 323 -12.76 -13.12 1.74
CA ASP A 323 -11.61 -13.34 2.62
C ASP A 323 -10.55 -12.21 2.56
N GLU A 324 -10.58 -11.40 1.50
CA GLU A 324 -9.68 -10.27 1.30
C GLU A 324 -10.38 -8.91 1.53
N LEU A 325 -11.67 -8.91 1.88
CA LEU A 325 -12.43 -7.72 2.25
C LEU A 325 -12.10 -7.29 3.68
N HIS A 326 -11.89 -5.98 3.85
CA HIS A 326 -11.64 -5.38 5.15
C HIS A 326 -12.46 -4.10 5.32
N TRP A 327 -13.28 -4.05 6.37
CA TRP A 327 -13.99 -2.85 6.76
C TRP A 327 -13.31 -2.22 7.96
N VAL A 328 -12.88 -0.97 7.82
CA VAL A 328 -12.50 -0.16 8.98
C VAL A 328 -13.77 0.23 9.73
N ARG A 329 -14.79 0.64 8.99
CA ARG A 329 -16.14 0.92 9.50
C ARG A 329 -17.02 -0.32 9.35
N GLU A 330 -16.89 -1.24 10.29
CA GLU A 330 -17.66 -2.50 10.31
C GLU A 330 -19.18 -2.26 10.33
N ASP A 331 -19.62 -1.17 10.94
CA ASP A 331 -21.02 -0.72 10.97
C ASP A 331 -21.55 -0.25 9.61
N LEU A 332 -20.66 0.08 8.66
CA LEU A 332 -21.00 0.43 7.28
C LEU A 332 -20.87 -0.75 6.32
N ALA A 333 -20.52 -1.95 6.82
CA ALA A 333 -20.39 -3.13 5.99
C ALA A 333 -21.70 -3.43 5.26
N LEU A 334 -21.60 -3.67 3.95
CA LEU A 334 -22.77 -3.91 3.12
C LEU A 334 -23.35 -5.31 3.38
N PRO A 335 -24.67 -5.44 3.55
CA PRO A 335 -25.32 -6.76 3.48
C PRO A 335 -25.23 -7.31 2.05
N SER A 336 -25.56 -8.59 1.88
CA SER A 336 -25.73 -9.18 0.54
C SER A 336 -26.67 -8.32 -0.32
N ASP A 337 -26.33 -8.16 -1.60
CA ASP A 337 -27.00 -7.29 -2.58
C ASP A 337 -26.96 -5.78 -2.24
N GLY A 338 -26.21 -5.40 -1.21
CA GLY A 338 -26.00 -4.01 -0.81
C GLY A 338 -25.20 -3.22 -1.84
N VAL A 339 -25.54 -1.95 -2.00
CA VAL A 339 -24.87 -1.03 -2.92
C VAL A 339 -24.48 0.26 -2.20
N MET A 340 -23.25 0.72 -2.39
CA MET A 340 -22.75 1.98 -1.80
C MET A 340 -22.03 2.84 -2.83
N LYS A 341 -22.33 4.14 -2.87
CA LYS A 341 -21.52 5.11 -3.60
C LYS A 341 -20.33 5.53 -2.75
N VAL A 342 -19.14 5.48 -3.34
CA VAL A 342 -17.88 5.78 -2.65
C VAL A 342 -16.92 6.51 -3.57
N GLU A 343 -15.87 7.03 -2.98
CA GLU A 343 -14.66 7.44 -3.68
C GLU A 343 -13.58 6.39 -3.45
N ALA A 344 -12.95 5.88 -4.50
CA ALA A 344 -11.97 4.81 -4.39
C ALA A 344 -10.67 5.13 -5.12
N ARG A 345 -9.57 4.54 -4.65
CA ARG A 345 -8.27 4.53 -5.34
C ARG A 345 -7.66 3.14 -5.27
N ILE A 346 -6.90 2.77 -6.29
CA ILE A 346 -6.25 1.45 -6.43
C ILE A 346 -4.73 1.55 -6.29
N ARG A 347 -4.21 2.76 -6.07
CA ARG A 347 -2.79 3.03 -5.84
C ARG A 347 -2.60 4.24 -4.95
N TYR A 348 -1.48 4.25 -4.24
CA TYR A 348 -1.04 5.43 -3.50
C TYR A 348 -0.84 6.64 -4.44
N ARG A 349 -1.29 7.82 -4.00
CA ARG A 349 -1.30 9.11 -4.74
C ARG A 349 -2.13 9.17 -6.02
N GLN A 350 -2.86 8.11 -6.36
CA GLN A 350 -3.91 8.24 -7.35
C GLN A 350 -5.02 9.14 -6.78
N PRO A 351 -5.50 10.16 -7.51
CA PRO A 351 -6.67 10.91 -7.11
C PRO A 351 -7.86 9.99 -6.90
N LEU A 352 -8.68 10.27 -5.89
CA LEU A 352 -9.91 9.54 -5.65
C LEU A 352 -10.81 9.56 -6.90
N GLN A 353 -11.41 8.41 -7.20
CA GLN A 353 -12.29 8.20 -8.35
C GLN A 353 -13.66 7.79 -7.84
N GLN A 354 -14.71 8.32 -8.45
CA GLN A 354 -16.08 7.94 -8.11
C GLN A 354 -16.31 6.46 -8.47
N ALA A 355 -16.87 5.70 -7.53
CA ALA A 355 -17.15 4.29 -7.72
C ALA A 355 -18.44 3.87 -7.00
N ARG A 356 -18.94 2.68 -7.34
CA ARG A 356 -20.00 1.99 -6.64
C ARG A 356 -19.52 0.61 -6.18
N LEU A 357 -19.76 0.31 -4.92
CA LEU A 357 -19.58 -1.01 -4.35
C LEU A 357 -20.86 -1.82 -4.57
N TYR A 358 -20.72 -3.08 -4.97
CA TYR A 358 -21.82 -4.04 -5.07
C TYR A 358 -21.43 -5.31 -4.31
N LYS A 359 -22.07 -5.56 -3.16
CA LYS A 359 -21.86 -6.80 -2.41
C LYS A 359 -22.64 -7.93 -3.08
N VAL A 360 -21.97 -9.02 -3.38
CA VAL A 360 -22.54 -10.22 -4.01
C VAL A 360 -22.14 -11.46 -3.20
N GLU A 361 -22.60 -12.65 -3.59
CA GLU A 361 -22.10 -13.89 -2.99
C GLU A 361 -20.60 -14.07 -3.33
N GLY A 362 -19.78 -14.36 -2.31
CA GLY A 362 -18.35 -14.62 -2.47
C GLY A 362 -17.44 -13.40 -2.58
N GLY A 363 -17.98 -12.18 -2.64
CA GLY A 363 -17.15 -10.98 -2.62
C GLY A 363 -17.88 -9.67 -2.90
N MET A 364 -17.14 -8.72 -3.47
CA MET A 364 -17.62 -7.38 -3.78
C MET A 364 -17.02 -6.87 -5.08
N TYR A 365 -17.87 -6.35 -5.96
CA TYR A 365 -17.42 -5.57 -7.12
C TYR A 365 -17.22 -4.11 -6.74
N VAL A 366 -16.14 -3.52 -7.25
CA VAL A 366 -15.92 -2.06 -7.24
C VAL A 366 -16.00 -1.58 -8.69
N ASP A 367 -17.11 -0.93 -9.03
CA ASP A 367 -17.38 -0.38 -10.36
C ASP A 367 -17.07 1.11 -10.39
N PHE A 368 -16.01 1.51 -11.08
CA PHE A 368 -15.64 2.91 -11.23
C PHE A 368 -16.53 3.61 -12.24
N ALA A 369 -16.82 4.89 -12.05
CA ALA A 369 -17.55 5.68 -13.04
C ALA A 369 -16.79 5.75 -14.37
N GLU A 370 -15.48 5.96 -14.30
CA GLU A 370 -14.54 5.99 -15.42
C GLU A 370 -13.59 4.79 -15.37
N ALA A 371 -13.14 4.31 -16.53
CA ALA A 371 -12.22 3.19 -16.61
C ALA A 371 -10.85 3.52 -15.97
N GLN A 372 -10.33 2.58 -15.18
CA GLN A 372 -9.08 2.74 -14.46
C GLN A 372 -7.96 2.04 -15.20
N SER A 373 -6.82 2.72 -15.33
CA SER A 373 -5.63 2.15 -15.94
C SER A 373 -4.94 1.17 -15.00
N ALA A 374 -4.58 0.02 -15.57
CA ALA A 374 -3.74 -1.02 -15.01
C ALA A 374 -4.17 -1.52 -13.63
N ILE A 375 -5.45 -1.84 -13.44
CA ILE A 375 -5.91 -2.60 -12.27
C ILE A 375 -5.06 -3.88 -12.14
N THR A 376 -4.40 -4.05 -11.00
CA THR A 376 -3.39 -5.09 -10.76
C THR A 376 -3.75 -5.92 -9.55
N GLU A 377 -3.74 -7.24 -9.69
CA GLU A 377 -3.99 -8.16 -8.59
C GLU A 377 -2.89 -8.13 -7.53
N GLY A 378 -3.28 -8.35 -6.28
CA GLY A 378 -2.40 -8.23 -5.11
C GLY A 378 -2.20 -6.79 -4.63
N GLN A 379 -2.57 -5.77 -5.42
CA GLN A 379 -2.71 -4.40 -4.92
C GLN A 379 -4.02 -4.24 -4.16
N PHE A 380 -4.15 -3.14 -3.43
CA PHE A 380 -5.34 -2.84 -2.65
C PHE A 380 -6.22 -1.81 -3.36
N VAL A 381 -7.52 -2.04 -3.35
CA VAL A 381 -8.49 -0.97 -3.52
C VAL A 381 -8.84 -0.44 -2.13
N ALA A 382 -8.83 0.89 -1.95
CA ALA A 382 -9.29 1.54 -0.73
C ALA A 382 -10.40 2.52 -1.08
N TRP A 383 -11.49 2.51 -0.31
CA TRP A 383 -12.65 3.35 -0.55
C TRP A 383 -12.99 4.24 0.65
N TYR A 384 -13.55 5.39 0.31
CA TYR A 384 -13.70 6.55 1.16
C TYR A 384 -15.10 7.11 1.03
N ILE A 385 -15.56 7.72 2.12
CA ILE A 385 -16.74 8.59 2.14
C ILE A 385 -16.24 9.97 2.57
N LYS A 386 -16.17 10.91 1.62
CA LYS A 386 -15.48 12.19 1.81
C LYS A 386 -14.00 11.95 2.18
N ASP A 387 -13.56 12.43 3.34
CA ASP A 387 -12.20 12.27 3.85
C ASP A 387 -12.02 11.05 4.76
N GLU A 388 -13.06 10.25 5.01
CA GLU A 388 -13.00 9.05 5.84
C GLU A 388 -12.70 7.81 5.01
N LEU A 389 -11.67 7.05 5.38
CA LEU A 389 -11.41 5.72 4.85
C LEU A 389 -12.32 4.72 5.59
N VAL A 390 -13.22 4.07 4.84
CA VAL A 390 -14.23 3.20 5.43
C VAL A 390 -13.94 1.71 5.20
N GLY A 391 -13.21 1.36 4.15
CA GLY A 391 -12.80 -0.02 3.90
C GLY A 391 -11.80 -0.17 2.75
N SER A 392 -11.34 -1.40 2.57
CA SER A 392 -10.41 -1.80 1.52
C SER A 392 -10.47 -3.30 1.24
N GLY A 393 -9.72 -3.73 0.23
CA GLY A 393 -9.40 -5.14 0.08
C GLY A 393 -8.43 -5.41 -1.07
N VAL A 394 -7.95 -6.65 -1.13
CA VAL A 394 -6.97 -7.06 -2.14
C VAL A 394 -7.67 -7.35 -3.46
N ILE A 395 -7.21 -6.68 -4.51
CA ILE A 395 -7.72 -6.86 -5.87
C ILE A 395 -7.42 -8.30 -6.30
N SER A 396 -8.50 -9.01 -6.64
CA SER A 396 -8.48 -10.45 -6.96
C SER A 396 -8.42 -10.75 -8.44
#